data_AF-A0AAD6KFG2-F1
#
_entry.id   AF-A0AAD6KFG2-F1
#
_cell.length_a   1.000
_cell.length_b   1.000
_cell.length_c   1.000
_cell.angle_alpha   90.00
_cell.angle_beta   90.00
_cell.angle_gamma   90.00
#
_symmetry.space_group_name_H-M   'P 1'
#
loop_
_entity.id
_entity.type
_entity.pdbx_description
1 polymer ?
#
loop_
_entity_poly.entity_id
_entity_poly.type
_entity_poly.pdbx_seq_one_letter_code
_entity_poly.pdbx_strand_id
1 'polypeptide(L)'
;MSVYNMCMQFSKKFKNTIFVCSSIDLSYNNFTSEAKCKESLNLFKSTWRWNYSKPVECVSACSAERYSVHINCGGSVATIGNTTYEADDEEGGAAKYAYTREDWQKSTTGHFWDFDSSWNYYVALDSSSYNYIAQNMSILNMSNSVLYTEASLTPLSLTYYIPCLVNGNYNVKLHFAEIVIRGNRSYYSLGRRVFDVYIQDFNIVTKAGGVDKVYIHNCTALVTNRALEIRLHWAGKGTIWSPETKTYGPLISAIDVESDFAPPNNNRRKRFIIAGAVVLPLFLIFILLSSVWWKGYLGGRKSRDRGSTIGWHSDCG
;
A
#
# COMPACT_ATOMS: atom_id res chain seq x y z
N MET A 1 0.41 15.56 26.24
CA MET A 1 1.39 16.68 26.30
C MET A 1 1.31 17.42 24.97
N SER A 2 1.19 18.75 24.96
CA SER A 2 1.14 19.52 23.68
C SER A 2 2.46 19.38 22.93
N VAL A 3 2.42 19.31 21.59
CA VAL A 3 3.58 19.28 20.67
C VAL A 3 4.58 20.39 21.03
N TYR A 4 4.07 21.57 21.40
CA TYR A 4 4.86 22.71 21.88
C TYR A 4 5.69 22.39 23.13
N ASN A 5 5.10 21.72 24.12
CA ASN A 5 5.81 21.36 25.36
C ASN A 5 6.90 20.30 25.12
N MET A 6 6.71 19.42 24.13
CA MET A 6 7.68 18.40 23.77
C MET A 6 8.88 19.01 23.03
N CYS A 7 8.62 19.92 22.10
CA CYS A 7 9.69 20.65 21.40
C CYS A 7 10.48 21.59 22.33
N MET A 8 9.81 22.21 23.30
CA MET A 8 10.47 22.99 24.35
C MET A 8 11.38 22.13 25.26
N GLN A 9 11.06 20.85 25.50
CA GLN A 9 11.95 19.95 26.23
C GLN A 9 13.19 19.54 25.43
N PHE A 10 13.06 19.32 24.11
CA PHE A 10 14.20 19.04 23.23
C PHE A 10 15.12 20.27 23.04
N SER A 11 14.55 21.45 22.86
CA SER A 11 15.29 22.72 22.73
C SER A 11 16.15 23.03 23.97
N LYS A 12 15.67 22.71 25.18
CA LYS A 12 16.44 22.88 26.43
C LYS A 12 17.78 22.10 26.46
N LYS A 13 17.96 21.11 25.59
CA LYS A 13 19.19 20.31 25.47
C LYS A 13 20.26 20.98 24.58
N PHE A 14 19.86 21.92 23.71
CA PHE A 14 20.75 22.62 22.77
C PHE A 14 20.64 24.13 22.99
N LYS A 15 21.51 24.68 23.83
CA LYS A 15 21.39 26.03 24.39
C LYS A 15 21.44 27.19 23.38
N ASN A 16 21.79 26.96 22.11
CA ASN A 16 21.99 28.02 21.11
C ASN A 16 21.27 27.76 19.76
N THR A 17 20.15 27.04 19.75
CA THR A 17 19.40 26.76 18.50
C THR A 17 17.92 27.12 18.69
N ILE A 18 17.42 28.05 17.88
CA ILE A 18 15.97 28.33 17.77
C ILE A 18 15.38 27.21 16.91
N PHE A 19 14.64 26.29 17.54
CA PHE A 19 13.84 25.31 16.83
C PHE A 19 12.46 25.89 16.53
N VAL A 20 12.22 26.28 15.28
CA VAL A 20 10.84 26.47 14.80
C VAL A 20 10.29 25.09 14.50
N CYS A 21 9.53 24.56 15.45
CA CYS A 21 9.05 23.20 15.43
C CYS A 21 7.68 23.12 14.75
N SER A 22 7.65 23.07 13.41
CA SER A 22 6.41 22.88 12.65
C SER A 22 6.03 21.39 12.50
N SER A 23 7.02 20.49 12.51
CA SER A 23 6.85 19.05 12.35
C SER A 23 7.84 18.28 13.24
N ILE A 24 7.40 17.19 13.85
CA ILE A 24 8.24 16.35 14.73
C ILE A 24 8.19 14.91 14.24
N ASP A 25 9.37 14.34 14.00
CA ASP A 25 9.49 12.91 13.74
C ASP A 25 9.58 12.12 15.04
N LEU A 26 8.60 11.26 15.23
CA LEU A 26 8.42 10.39 16.37
C LEU A 26 8.26 8.93 15.94
N SER A 27 8.62 8.61 14.70
CA SER A 27 8.56 7.25 14.16
C SER A 27 9.49 6.30 14.93
N TYR A 28 9.15 5.02 14.97
CA TYR A 28 9.90 3.96 15.66
C TYR A 28 10.15 4.20 17.16
N ASN A 29 9.33 5.02 17.82
CA ASN A 29 9.46 5.29 19.26
C ASN A 29 8.49 4.45 20.09
N ASN A 30 8.87 4.18 21.34
CA ASN A 30 8.02 3.50 22.31
C ASN A 30 7.55 4.49 23.39
N PHE A 31 6.26 4.74 23.43
CA PHE A 31 5.66 5.73 24.32
C PHE A 31 5.09 5.10 25.59
N THR A 32 5.22 5.84 26.69
CA THR A 32 4.60 5.48 27.98
C THR A 32 3.12 5.84 28.05
N SER A 33 2.65 6.71 27.15
CA SER A 33 1.26 7.16 27.05
C SER A 33 0.76 7.10 25.61
N GLU A 34 -0.56 7.00 25.45
CA GLU A 34 -1.20 7.04 24.14
C GLU A 34 -0.86 8.32 23.37
N ALA A 35 -0.53 8.17 22.09
CA ALA A 35 -0.37 9.25 21.14
C ALA A 35 -1.49 9.16 20.10
N LYS A 36 -1.99 10.30 19.64
CA LYS A 36 -3.02 10.37 18.58
C LYS A 36 -2.39 10.84 17.28
N CYS A 37 -2.82 10.26 16.18
CA CYS A 37 -2.30 10.57 14.86
C CYS A 37 -2.73 11.96 14.44
N LYS A 38 -1.74 12.73 14.00
CA LYS A 38 -1.87 14.11 13.58
C LYS A 38 -0.90 14.33 12.44
N GLU A 39 -1.28 15.13 11.45
CA GLU A 39 -0.44 15.41 10.28
C GLU A 39 0.92 16.01 10.65
N SER A 40 1.01 16.78 11.74
CA SER A 40 2.25 17.39 12.23
C SER A 40 3.19 16.45 12.99
N LEU A 41 2.78 15.19 13.20
CA LEU A 41 3.55 14.17 13.92
C LEU A 41 3.72 12.93 13.06
N ASN A 42 4.96 12.60 12.72
CA ASN A 42 5.24 11.28 12.16
C ASN A 42 5.28 10.25 13.29
N LEU A 43 4.26 9.41 13.40
CA LEU A 43 4.15 8.35 14.42
C LEU A 43 4.30 6.94 13.82
N PHE A 44 4.91 6.83 12.64
CA PHE A 44 5.05 5.56 11.93
C PHE A 44 5.75 4.50 12.79
N LYS A 45 5.17 3.30 12.86
CA LYS A 45 5.69 2.14 13.63
C LYS A 45 5.98 2.44 15.11
N SER A 46 5.35 3.48 15.66
CA SER A 46 5.46 3.79 17.08
C SER A 46 4.44 3.02 17.91
N THR A 47 4.85 2.60 19.10
CA THR A 47 4.05 1.78 20.00
C THR A 47 3.77 2.52 21.29
N TRP A 48 2.73 2.12 22.01
CA TRP A 48 2.46 2.60 23.36
C TRP A 48 2.26 1.42 24.30
N ARG A 49 2.78 1.56 25.53
CA ARG A 49 3.05 0.44 26.48
C ARG A 49 4.08 -0.53 25.90
N TRP A 50 4.87 -1.16 26.78
CA TRP A 50 5.93 -2.14 26.49
C TRP A 50 5.48 -3.43 25.75
N ASN A 51 4.31 -3.41 25.12
CA ASN A 51 3.71 -4.50 24.41
C ASN A 51 3.60 -4.13 22.92
N TYR A 52 4.38 -4.82 22.08
CA TYR A 52 4.41 -4.67 20.62
C TYR A 52 3.05 -4.90 19.92
N SER A 53 2.01 -5.24 20.67
CA SER A 53 0.69 -5.64 20.19
C SER A 53 -0.33 -4.50 20.10
N LYS A 54 0.02 -3.26 20.49
CA LYS A 54 -0.85 -2.09 20.31
C LYS A 54 -0.09 -0.95 19.61
N PRO A 55 -0.13 -0.89 18.26
CA PRO A 55 0.38 0.27 17.55
C PRO A 55 -0.36 1.54 18.00
N VAL A 56 0.30 2.68 17.92
CA VAL A 56 -0.36 3.99 17.96
C VAL A 56 -1.48 3.99 16.90
N GLU A 57 -2.68 4.48 17.24
CA GLU A 57 -3.92 4.37 16.44
C GLU A 57 -3.91 5.17 15.13
N CYS A 58 -2.96 4.90 14.22
CA CYS A 58 -2.91 5.51 12.90
C CYS A 58 -3.41 4.57 11.81
N VAL A 59 -3.26 3.26 12.02
CA VAL A 59 -3.51 2.29 10.96
C VAL A 59 -5.00 1.93 10.94
N SER A 60 -5.65 2.21 9.81
CA SER A 60 -7.00 1.75 9.54
C SER A 60 -7.05 0.22 9.37
N ALA A 61 -8.19 -0.37 9.70
CA ALA A 61 -8.42 -1.79 9.48
C ALA A 61 -8.50 -2.10 7.98
N CYS A 62 -7.99 -3.24 7.56
CA CYS A 62 -8.05 -3.71 6.18
C CYS A 62 -9.49 -4.02 5.76
N SER A 63 -9.95 -3.47 4.64
CA SER A 63 -11.21 -3.88 3.99
C SER A 63 -11.10 -5.22 3.25
N ALA A 64 -9.93 -5.55 2.67
CA ALA A 64 -9.69 -6.78 1.92
C ALA A 64 -8.25 -7.28 2.00
N GLU A 65 -8.05 -8.57 1.70
CA GLU A 65 -6.75 -9.18 1.50
C GLU A 65 -6.17 -8.82 0.12
N ARG A 66 -4.84 -8.58 0.06
CA ARG A 66 -4.14 -8.22 -1.17
C ARG A 66 -3.06 -9.24 -1.58
N TYR A 67 -2.95 -9.38 -2.89
CA TYR A 67 -2.01 -10.28 -3.57
C TYR A 67 -1.02 -9.48 -4.43
N SER A 68 -1.36 -8.24 -4.80
CA SER A 68 -0.44 -7.33 -5.45
C SER A 68 -0.72 -5.87 -5.07
N VAL A 69 0.30 -5.03 -5.19
CA VAL A 69 0.25 -3.58 -5.05
C VAL A 69 1.24 -2.96 -6.02
N HIS A 70 0.82 -1.92 -6.76
CA HIS A 70 1.63 -1.22 -7.75
C HIS A 70 1.52 0.28 -7.48
N ILE A 71 2.64 0.95 -7.23
CA ILE A 71 2.66 2.35 -6.77
C ILE A 71 3.49 3.19 -7.74
N ASN A 72 2.92 4.27 -8.27
CA ASN A 72 3.66 5.29 -9.02
C ASN A 72 4.17 6.36 -8.05
N CYS A 73 5.36 6.15 -7.50
CA CYS A 73 5.92 6.90 -6.38
C CYS A 73 6.11 8.38 -6.73
N GLY A 74 5.48 9.29 -6.00
CA GLY A 74 5.50 10.73 -6.28
C GLY A 74 4.63 11.17 -7.46
N GLY A 75 3.95 10.24 -8.16
CA GLY A 75 3.21 10.56 -9.37
C GLY A 75 1.73 10.19 -9.34
N SER A 76 1.01 10.62 -10.37
CA SER A 76 -0.41 10.31 -10.55
C SER A 76 -0.66 8.87 -11.04
N VAL A 77 -1.92 8.42 -11.08
CA VAL A 77 -2.27 7.07 -11.55
C VAL A 77 -1.73 6.84 -12.96
N ALA A 78 -1.02 5.72 -13.17
CA ALA A 78 -0.44 5.37 -14.46
C ALA A 78 -0.80 3.94 -14.84
N THR A 79 -0.99 3.67 -16.14
CA THR A 79 -1.26 2.30 -16.62
C THR A 79 -0.20 1.88 -17.61
N ILE A 80 0.47 0.76 -17.32
CA ILE A 80 1.50 0.15 -18.17
C ILE A 80 1.02 -1.24 -18.57
N GLY A 81 0.68 -1.42 -19.85
CA GLY A 81 0.10 -2.67 -20.33
C GLY A 81 -1.22 -2.96 -19.61
N ASN A 82 -1.26 -4.05 -18.83
CA ASN A 82 -2.43 -4.46 -18.05
C ASN A 82 -2.34 -4.10 -16.56
N THR A 83 -1.26 -3.43 -16.14
CA THR A 83 -1.01 -3.08 -14.73
C THR A 83 -1.31 -1.60 -14.51
N THR A 84 -2.22 -1.31 -13.58
CA THR A 84 -2.49 0.05 -13.11
C THR A 84 -1.71 0.30 -11.83
N TYR A 85 -0.88 1.33 -11.85
CA TYR A 85 -0.14 1.86 -10.71
C TYR A 85 -1.00 2.92 -10.02
N GLU A 86 -1.18 2.76 -8.71
CA GLU A 86 -1.85 3.72 -7.85
C GLU A 86 -1.02 5.00 -7.72
N ALA A 87 -1.69 6.14 -7.65
CA ALA A 87 -1.04 7.43 -7.50
C ALA A 87 -0.36 7.54 -6.13
N ASP A 88 0.85 8.06 -6.05
CA ASP A 88 1.46 8.57 -4.83
C ASP A 88 1.69 10.09 -4.94
N ASP A 89 0.58 10.79 -5.04
CA ASP A 89 0.46 12.25 -5.21
C ASP A 89 0.41 13.02 -3.88
N GLU A 90 0.47 12.32 -2.75
CA GLU A 90 0.50 12.98 -1.44
C GLU A 90 1.86 13.62 -1.21
N GLU A 91 1.88 14.95 -1.04
CA GLU A 91 3.11 15.67 -0.71
C GLU A 91 3.76 15.07 0.54
N GLY A 92 5.06 14.74 0.45
CA GLY A 92 5.83 14.29 1.62
C GLY A 92 6.11 15.44 2.60
N GLY A 93 6.93 15.17 3.62
CA GLY A 93 7.31 16.20 4.58
C GLY A 93 8.51 15.82 5.42
N ALA A 94 9.01 16.79 6.19
CA ALA A 94 10.17 16.57 7.06
C ALA A 94 9.90 15.60 8.21
N ALA A 95 8.63 15.48 8.59
CA ALA A 95 8.13 14.46 9.49
C ALA A 95 6.65 14.23 9.21
N LYS A 96 6.36 13.47 8.14
CA LYS A 96 4.99 13.19 7.71
C LYS A 96 4.71 11.69 7.61
N TYR A 97 3.55 11.29 8.11
CA TYR A 97 3.01 9.93 7.95
C TYR A 97 1.63 9.99 7.30
N ALA A 98 1.56 9.51 6.07
CA ALA A 98 0.35 9.30 5.29
C ALA A 98 -0.25 7.93 5.65
N TYR A 99 -1.17 7.91 6.60
CA TYR A 99 -1.72 6.67 7.18
C TYR A 99 -3.17 6.34 6.76
N THR A 100 -3.84 7.27 6.08
CA THR A 100 -5.28 7.19 5.76
C THR A 100 -5.59 6.17 4.66
N ARG A 101 -4.60 5.86 3.82
CA ARG A 101 -4.71 4.89 2.74
C ARG A 101 -4.69 3.46 3.30
N GLU A 102 -5.65 2.64 2.86
CA GLU A 102 -5.73 1.23 3.22
C GLU A 102 -4.82 0.35 2.36
N ASP A 103 -4.49 0.80 1.13
CA ASP A 103 -3.67 0.07 0.15
C ASP A 103 -2.21 -0.04 0.54
N TRP A 104 -1.65 1.11 0.87
CA TRP A 104 -0.29 1.29 1.32
C TRP A 104 -0.19 2.65 1.97
N GLN A 105 0.84 2.84 2.78
CA GLN A 105 1.04 4.02 3.58
C GLN A 105 2.47 4.53 3.36
N LYS A 106 2.68 5.84 3.53
CA LYS A 106 3.96 6.48 3.28
C LYS A 106 4.43 7.26 4.50
N SER A 107 5.66 7.02 4.94
CA SER A 107 6.32 7.80 5.99
C SER A 107 7.56 8.47 5.43
N THR A 108 7.72 9.76 5.68
CA THR A 108 8.83 10.59 5.19
C THR A 108 9.48 11.33 6.35
N THR A 109 10.81 11.43 6.32
CA THR A 109 11.60 12.08 7.37
C THR A 109 12.74 12.94 6.82
N GLY A 110 13.13 13.94 7.61
CA GLY A 110 14.29 14.80 7.41
C GLY A 110 14.00 16.11 6.67
N HIS A 111 14.80 17.14 6.95
CA HIS A 111 14.74 18.42 6.26
C HIS A 111 15.79 18.50 5.14
N PHE A 112 15.42 19.14 4.04
CA PHE A 112 16.40 19.65 3.10
C PHE A 112 17.07 20.89 3.70
N TRP A 113 18.39 20.93 3.62
CA TRP A 113 19.16 22.08 4.05
C TRP A 113 19.58 22.91 2.86
N ASP A 114 19.52 24.22 3.00
CA ASP A 114 20.00 25.17 1.99
C ASP A 114 20.72 26.35 2.64
N PHE A 115 21.53 27.03 1.84
CA PHE A 115 22.25 28.21 2.31
C PHE A 115 21.38 29.46 2.13
N ASP A 116 21.03 30.12 3.22
CA ASP A 116 20.32 31.40 3.16
C ASP A 116 21.33 32.54 3.05
N SER A 117 21.36 33.19 1.88
CA SER A 117 22.26 34.31 1.62
C SER A 117 21.95 35.54 2.47
N SER A 118 20.71 35.71 2.93
CA SER A 118 20.27 36.85 3.73
C SER A 118 20.82 36.80 5.15
N TRP A 119 20.99 35.58 5.67
CA TRP A 119 21.46 35.35 7.03
C TRP A 119 22.86 34.75 7.10
N ASN A 120 23.47 34.39 5.97
CA ASN A 120 24.82 33.82 5.85
C ASN A 120 25.00 32.53 6.68
N TYR A 121 23.96 31.68 6.74
CA TYR A 121 24.00 30.38 7.42
C TYR A 121 23.07 29.35 6.75
N TYR A 122 23.25 28.07 7.08
CA TYR A 122 22.41 26.98 6.56
C TYR A 122 21.08 26.86 7.33
N VAL A 123 19.98 26.92 6.60
CA VAL A 123 18.61 26.79 7.14
C VAL A 123 18.00 25.47 6.72
N ALA A 124 17.22 24.88 7.62
CA ALA A 124 16.31 23.80 7.28
C ALA A 124 15.13 24.40 6.52
N LEU A 125 14.80 23.83 5.37
CA LEU A 125 13.65 24.27 4.59
C LEU A 125 12.35 23.69 5.15
N ASP A 126 11.33 24.53 5.15
CA ASP A 126 9.94 24.12 5.32
C ASP A 126 9.43 23.49 4.01
N SER A 127 8.47 22.57 4.15
CA SER A 127 7.61 22.04 3.08
C SER A 127 7.05 23.10 2.13
N SER A 128 6.77 24.32 2.59
CA SER A 128 6.35 25.42 1.70
C SER A 128 7.40 25.87 0.67
N SER A 129 8.67 25.55 0.92
CA SER A 129 9.83 25.99 0.13
C SER A 129 10.48 24.88 -0.70
N TYR A 130 10.04 23.62 -0.57
CA TYR A 130 10.56 22.51 -1.35
C TYR A 130 9.61 21.30 -1.37
N ASN A 131 9.56 20.60 -2.51
CA ASN A 131 8.71 19.43 -2.71
C ASN A 131 9.47 18.12 -2.42
N TYR A 132 8.83 17.20 -1.70
CA TYR A 132 9.31 15.83 -1.49
C TYR A 132 8.97 14.90 -2.68
N ILE A 133 8.61 15.50 -3.81
CA ILE A 133 8.40 14.86 -5.10
C ILE A 133 9.38 15.50 -6.07
N ALA A 134 10.25 14.67 -6.64
CA ALA A 134 11.14 15.05 -7.72
C ALA A 134 10.39 15.00 -9.05
N GLN A 135 10.58 16.02 -9.88
CA GLN A 135 10.08 16.06 -11.24
C GLN A 135 11.23 15.89 -12.24
N ASN A 136 10.95 15.25 -13.36
CA ASN A 136 11.92 15.06 -14.41
C ASN A 136 12.33 16.40 -15.02
N MET A 137 13.64 16.64 -15.10
CA MET A 137 14.14 17.86 -15.74
C MET A 137 14.31 17.71 -17.26
N SER A 138 14.02 16.55 -17.85
CA SER A 138 14.30 16.20 -19.26
C SER A 138 13.21 15.38 -19.92
N ILE A 139 13.25 15.34 -21.26
CA ILE A 139 12.63 14.26 -22.02
C ILE A 139 13.28 12.92 -21.62
N LEU A 140 12.44 11.96 -21.25
CA LEU A 140 12.85 10.61 -20.83
C LEU A 140 12.78 9.65 -22.03
N ASN A 141 13.95 9.25 -22.53
CA ASN A 141 14.07 8.32 -23.66
C ASN A 141 14.17 6.86 -23.20
N MET A 142 13.18 6.41 -22.43
CA MET A 142 13.10 5.05 -21.88
C MET A 142 11.68 4.49 -22.04
N SER A 143 11.55 3.17 -22.08
CA SER A 143 10.25 2.49 -22.09
C SER A 143 9.50 2.80 -20.79
N ASN A 144 8.17 2.92 -20.88
CA ASN A 144 7.30 3.21 -19.72
C ASN A 144 7.71 4.50 -18.98
N SER A 145 8.19 5.51 -19.71
CA SER A 145 8.70 6.78 -19.18
C SER A 145 7.76 7.49 -18.23
N VAL A 146 6.45 7.27 -18.35
CA VAL A 146 5.42 7.81 -17.44
C VAL A 146 5.61 7.41 -15.98
N LEU A 147 6.25 6.26 -15.69
CA LEU A 147 6.60 5.86 -14.31
C LEU A 147 7.83 6.57 -13.77
N TYR A 148 8.55 7.33 -14.61
CA TYR A 148 9.81 7.98 -14.26
C TYR A 148 9.75 9.49 -14.48
N THR A 149 8.57 10.06 -14.76
CA THR A 149 8.39 11.52 -14.82
C THR A 149 8.45 12.14 -13.44
N GLU A 150 7.97 11.42 -12.43
CA GLU A 150 7.96 11.85 -11.04
C GLU A 150 8.57 10.75 -10.16
N ALA A 151 9.09 11.14 -9.01
CA ALA A 151 9.64 10.21 -8.02
C ALA A 151 9.46 10.76 -6.61
N SER A 152 9.15 9.90 -5.65
CA SER A 152 9.21 10.29 -4.23
C SER A 152 10.67 10.51 -3.82
N LEU A 153 10.93 11.65 -3.17
CA LEU A 153 12.26 12.13 -2.79
C LEU A 153 12.25 12.63 -1.34
N THR A 154 13.26 12.27 -0.56
CA THR A 154 13.40 12.67 0.84
C THR A 154 14.87 12.82 1.20
N PRO A 155 15.22 13.71 2.14
CA PRO A 155 16.61 13.91 2.54
C PRO A 155 17.13 12.84 3.52
N LEU A 156 16.26 12.08 4.21
CA LEU A 156 16.71 11.14 5.24
C LEU A 156 16.11 9.73 5.09
N SER A 157 14.79 9.59 5.17
CA SER A 157 14.15 8.28 5.09
C SER A 157 12.77 8.35 4.46
N LEU A 158 12.47 7.37 3.62
CA LEU A 158 11.16 7.14 3.01
C LEU A 158 10.77 5.69 3.24
N THR A 159 9.60 5.47 3.79
CA THR A 159 9.08 4.13 4.07
C THR A 159 7.73 3.97 3.38
N TYR A 160 7.61 2.94 2.55
CA TYR A 160 6.32 2.42 2.11
C TYR A 160 5.96 1.22 2.97
N TYR A 161 4.78 1.27 3.56
CA TYR A 161 4.22 0.20 4.36
C TYR A 161 2.95 -0.30 3.68
N ILE A 162 2.96 -1.58 3.29
CA ILE A 162 1.90 -2.19 2.51
C ILE A 162 1.20 -3.21 3.41
N PRO A 163 0.12 -2.83 4.10
CA PRO A 163 -0.62 -3.73 4.96
C PRO A 163 -1.51 -4.67 4.15
N CYS A 164 -2.19 -5.57 4.85
CA CYS A 164 -3.26 -6.42 4.32
C CYS A 164 -2.83 -7.45 3.27
N LEU A 165 -1.52 -7.64 3.08
CA LEU A 165 -0.98 -8.71 2.24
C LEU A 165 -1.32 -10.07 2.87
N VAL A 166 -1.51 -11.07 2.01
CA VAL A 166 -1.63 -12.45 2.46
C VAL A 166 -0.24 -12.96 2.80
N ASN A 167 -0.12 -13.79 3.85
CA ASN A 167 1.17 -14.36 4.20
C ASN A 167 1.66 -15.29 3.09
N GLY A 168 2.90 -15.10 2.68
CA GLY A 168 3.49 -15.84 1.57
C GLY A 168 4.66 -15.09 0.96
N ASN A 169 5.11 -15.58 -0.19
CA ASN A 169 6.29 -15.07 -0.86
C ASN A 169 5.88 -14.11 -1.99
N TYR A 170 6.61 -12.99 -2.09
CA TYR A 170 6.30 -11.91 -3.02
C TYR A 170 7.52 -11.57 -3.86
N ASN A 171 7.28 -11.33 -5.15
CA ASN A 171 8.23 -10.71 -6.05
C ASN A 171 8.08 -9.19 -5.91
N VAL A 172 9.15 -8.53 -5.49
CA VAL A 172 9.21 -7.08 -5.30
C VAL A 172 10.15 -6.49 -6.34
N LYS A 173 9.65 -5.51 -7.10
CA LYS A 173 10.46 -4.72 -8.04
C LYS A 173 10.45 -3.27 -7.61
N LEU A 174 11.64 -2.72 -7.39
CA LEU A 174 11.82 -1.32 -7.03
C LEU A 174 12.43 -0.58 -8.22
N HIS A 175 11.71 0.42 -8.70
CA HIS A 175 12.05 1.17 -9.89
C HIS A 175 12.77 2.46 -9.50
N PHE A 176 14.01 2.57 -9.97
CA PHE A 176 14.86 3.73 -9.74
C PHE A 176 15.23 4.34 -11.09
N ALA A 177 15.05 5.65 -11.23
CA ALA A 177 15.66 6.41 -12.29
C ALA A 177 16.20 7.71 -11.70
N GLU A 178 17.44 8.07 -12.03
CA GLU A 178 17.95 9.38 -11.68
C GLU A 178 17.41 10.41 -12.69
N ILE A 179 16.44 11.20 -12.24
CA ILE A 179 15.66 12.14 -13.07
C ILE A 179 16.01 13.61 -12.81
N VAL A 180 16.85 13.86 -11.81
CA VAL A 180 17.29 15.20 -11.38
C VAL A 180 18.77 15.40 -11.72
N ILE A 181 19.65 14.48 -11.34
CA ILE A 181 21.10 14.56 -11.60
C ILE A 181 21.36 14.15 -13.06
N ARG A 182 21.77 15.09 -13.92
CA ARG A 182 21.90 14.89 -15.38
C ARG A 182 23.27 14.39 -15.85
N GLY A 183 23.35 13.79 -17.05
CA GLY A 183 24.59 13.24 -17.60
C GLY A 183 25.27 14.14 -18.64
N ASN A 184 24.74 15.33 -18.91
CA ASN A 184 25.39 16.27 -19.84
C ASN A 184 26.75 16.71 -19.27
N ARG A 185 27.73 17.04 -20.11
CA ARG A 185 29.10 17.41 -19.69
C ARG A 185 29.17 18.78 -18.98
N SER A 186 28.40 18.95 -17.90
CA SER A 186 28.39 20.09 -17.00
C SER A 186 28.58 19.62 -15.56
N TYR A 187 28.78 20.57 -14.63
CA TYR A 187 28.89 20.31 -13.18
C TYR A 187 27.73 19.44 -12.64
N TYR A 188 26.53 19.60 -13.21
CA TYR A 188 25.30 18.89 -12.86
C TYR A 188 25.41 17.36 -13.00
N SER A 189 26.42 16.83 -13.71
CA SER A 189 26.65 15.40 -13.94
C SER A 189 27.60 14.67 -13.02
N LEU A 190 28.25 15.42 -12.15
CA LEU A 190 29.13 14.86 -11.14
C LEU A 190 28.36 14.34 -9.93
N GLY A 191 27.07 14.67 -9.82
CA GLY A 191 26.21 14.20 -8.75
C GLY A 191 26.13 12.68 -8.70
N ARG A 192 26.10 12.15 -7.47
CA ARG A 192 25.90 10.73 -7.19
C ARG A 192 24.89 10.59 -6.08
N ARG A 193 23.81 9.87 -6.37
CA ARG A 193 22.81 9.48 -5.37
C ARG A 193 23.14 8.10 -4.82
N VAL A 194 23.31 8.02 -3.51
CA VAL A 194 23.64 6.78 -2.81
C VAL A 194 22.78 6.70 -1.56
N PHE A 195 21.96 5.66 -1.47
CA PHE A 195 21.14 5.36 -0.31
C PHE A 195 21.04 3.84 -0.17
N ASP A 196 20.60 3.42 1.01
CA ASP A 196 20.35 2.03 1.34
C ASP A 196 18.85 1.76 1.24
N VAL A 197 18.49 0.61 0.70
CA VAL A 197 17.12 0.09 0.71
C VAL A 197 17.06 -1.03 1.74
N TYR A 198 15.96 -1.16 2.47
CA TYR A 198 15.66 -2.21 3.43
C TYR A 198 14.29 -2.77 3.12
N ILE A 199 14.19 -4.10 3.04
CA ILE A 199 12.92 -4.81 2.84
C ILE A 199 12.78 -5.81 3.97
N GLN A 200 11.70 -5.72 4.76
CA GLN A 200 11.50 -6.54 5.97
C GLN A 200 12.74 -6.57 6.89
N ASP A 201 13.46 -5.46 7.01
CA ASP A 201 14.67 -5.31 7.85
C ASP A 201 15.96 -6.05 7.42
N PHE A 202 16.00 -6.80 6.30
CA PHE A 202 17.13 -7.73 6.02
C PHE A 202 17.85 -7.64 4.66
N ASN A 203 17.46 -6.77 3.73
CA ASN A 203 18.13 -6.69 2.43
C ASN A 203 18.63 -5.27 2.13
N ILE A 204 19.97 -5.08 2.05
CA ILE A 204 20.61 -3.81 1.68
C ILE A 204 20.98 -3.81 0.19
N VAL A 205 20.38 -2.89 -0.54
CA VAL A 205 20.73 -2.61 -1.94
C VAL A 205 21.37 -1.23 -2.01
N THR A 206 22.56 -1.15 -2.62
CA THR A 206 23.26 0.12 -2.82
C THR A 206 23.51 0.30 -4.31
N LYS A 207 22.91 1.35 -4.91
CA LYS A 207 23.31 2.11 -6.12
C LYS A 207 22.14 2.40 -7.06
N ALA A 208 21.99 3.67 -7.43
CA ALA A 208 21.25 4.07 -8.63
C ALA A 208 22.08 3.75 -9.89
N GLY A 209 21.44 3.30 -10.97
CA GLY A 209 22.07 2.77 -12.21
C GLY A 209 22.81 3.78 -13.09
N GLY A 210 23.22 4.91 -12.53
CA GLY A 210 23.71 6.06 -13.28
C GLY A 210 22.59 6.94 -13.83
N VAL A 211 22.98 8.00 -14.53
CA VAL A 211 22.05 9.02 -15.01
C VAL A 211 21.25 8.56 -16.24
N ASP A 212 19.99 8.98 -16.34
CA ASP A 212 19.06 8.72 -17.45
C ASP A 212 18.88 7.21 -17.75
N LYS A 213 19.15 6.38 -16.74
CA LYS A 213 19.05 4.93 -16.82
C LYS A 213 18.08 4.43 -15.76
N VAL A 214 17.13 3.62 -16.22
CA VAL A 214 16.29 2.84 -15.32
C VAL A 214 17.14 1.74 -14.71
N TYR A 215 17.08 1.66 -13.38
CA TYR A 215 17.55 0.53 -12.61
C TYR A 215 16.36 -0.08 -11.88
N ILE A 216 16.07 -1.34 -12.18
CA ILE A 216 15.02 -2.11 -11.50
C ILE A 216 15.70 -3.10 -10.59
N HIS A 217 15.49 -2.94 -9.28
CA HIS A 217 15.94 -3.93 -8.32
C HIS A 217 14.84 -4.97 -8.09
N ASN A 218 15.11 -6.21 -8.50
CA ASN A 218 14.20 -7.34 -8.27
C ASN A 218 14.69 -8.12 -7.06
N CYS A 219 13.76 -8.42 -6.15
CA CYS A 219 14.03 -9.30 -5.02
C CYS A 219 12.76 -10.04 -4.61
N THR A 220 12.95 -11.00 -3.73
CA THR A 220 11.88 -11.81 -3.18
C THR A 220 11.76 -11.53 -1.69
N ALA A 221 10.54 -11.30 -1.21
CA ALA A 221 10.25 -10.98 0.18
C ALA A 221 9.22 -11.95 0.76
N LEU A 222 9.53 -12.52 1.92
CA LEU A 222 8.59 -13.34 2.69
C LEU A 222 7.76 -12.45 3.61
N VAL A 223 6.44 -12.45 3.41
CA VAL A 223 5.47 -11.73 4.25
C VAL A 223 4.92 -12.70 5.30
N THR A 224 5.18 -12.42 6.59
CA THR A 224 4.75 -13.25 7.72
C THR A 224 3.70 -12.59 8.62
N ASN A 225 3.66 -11.26 8.66
CA ASN A 225 2.77 -10.47 9.51
C ASN A 225 1.75 -9.66 8.70
N ARG A 226 1.31 -10.20 7.55
CA ARG A 226 0.33 -9.59 6.64
C ARG A 226 0.69 -8.17 6.17
N ALA A 227 1.95 -7.81 6.21
CA ALA A 227 2.42 -6.50 5.78
C ALA A 227 3.84 -6.58 5.23
N LEU A 228 4.15 -5.68 4.31
CA LEU A 228 5.48 -5.48 3.73
C LEU A 228 5.96 -4.06 4.00
N GLU A 229 7.16 -3.95 4.57
CA GLU A 229 7.84 -2.66 4.79
C GLU A 229 9.03 -2.54 3.84
N ILE A 230 9.05 -1.45 3.07
CA ILE A 230 10.13 -1.06 2.16
C ILE A 230 10.63 0.30 2.64
N ARG A 231 11.82 0.34 3.25
CA ARG A 231 12.43 1.55 3.77
C ARG A 231 13.66 1.92 2.97
N LEU A 232 13.71 3.14 2.47
CA LEU A 232 14.89 3.73 1.86
C LEU A 232 15.48 4.74 2.84
N HIS A 233 16.80 4.70 3.02
CA HIS A 233 17.50 5.51 4.01
C HIS A 233 18.81 6.06 3.45
N TRP A 234 19.06 7.34 3.74
CA TRP A 234 20.29 8.00 3.36
C TRP A 234 21.28 8.08 4.53
N ALA A 235 22.34 7.28 4.43
CA ALA A 235 23.42 7.22 5.41
C ALA A 235 24.48 8.32 5.24
N GLY A 236 24.13 9.49 4.67
CA GLY A 236 25.05 10.61 4.51
C GLY A 236 26.03 10.49 3.33
N LYS A 237 25.80 9.57 2.38
CA LYS A 237 26.72 9.30 1.24
C LYS A 237 26.23 9.91 -0.06
N GLY A 238 27.17 10.21 -0.97
CA GLY A 238 26.84 10.81 -2.27
C GLY A 238 26.89 12.33 -2.24
N THR A 239 26.22 12.95 -3.19
CA THR A 239 26.30 14.40 -3.43
C THR A 239 25.10 15.12 -2.82
N ILE A 240 25.37 16.23 -2.12
CA ILE A 240 24.32 17.02 -1.47
C ILE A 240 24.16 18.45 -2.01
N TRP A 241 25.11 18.93 -2.81
CA TRP A 241 25.14 20.30 -3.36
C TRP A 241 25.17 20.38 -4.90
N SER A 242 25.05 19.25 -5.60
CA SER A 242 25.06 19.20 -7.07
C SER A 242 24.11 18.12 -7.53
N PRO A 243 23.27 18.37 -8.55
CA PRO A 243 23.18 19.55 -9.43
C PRO A 243 22.64 20.82 -8.79
N GLU A 244 21.70 20.66 -7.88
CA GLU A 244 21.07 21.73 -7.10
C GLU A 244 21.16 21.35 -5.63
N THR A 245 21.17 22.35 -4.75
CA THR A 245 20.93 22.10 -3.34
C THR A 245 19.54 21.44 -3.18
N LYS A 246 19.32 20.73 -2.07
CA LYS A 246 18.00 20.13 -1.73
C LYS A 246 17.58 18.89 -2.52
N THR A 247 18.42 18.33 -3.38
CA THR A 247 18.01 17.18 -4.22
C THR A 247 18.58 15.84 -3.74
N TYR A 248 19.13 15.75 -2.53
CA TYR A 248 19.81 14.55 -2.03
C TYR A 248 18.90 13.56 -1.30
N GLY A 249 19.46 12.39 -0.96
CA GLY A 249 18.75 11.33 -0.25
C GLY A 249 18.04 10.34 -1.17
N PRO A 250 17.18 9.47 -0.62
CA PRO A 250 16.52 8.43 -1.39
C PRO A 250 15.53 8.97 -2.43
N LEU A 251 15.55 8.36 -3.61
CA LEU A 251 14.64 8.66 -4.71
C LEU A 251 14.13 7.34 -5.28
N ILE A 252 12.82 7.19 -5.44
CA ILE A 252 12.18 5.99 -6.01
C ILE A 252 11.00 6.40 -6.90
N SER A 253 10.89 5.77 -8.07
CA SER A 253 9.93 6.14 -9.11
C SER A 253 8.70 5.23 -9.12
N ALA A 254 8.87 3.94 -8.86
CA ALA A 254 7.73 3.02 -8.72
C ALA A 254 8.07 1.81 -7.84
N ILE A 255 7.01 1.16 -7.35
CA ILE A 255 7.09 -0.09 -6.58
C ILE A 255 6.09 -1.08 -7.20
N ASP A 256 6.57 -2.29 -7.49
CA ASP A 256 5.72 -3.43 -7.81
C ASP A 256 5.88 -4.50 -6.72
N VAL A 257 4.76 -5.00 -6.22
CA VAL A 257 4.69 -6.12 -5.30
C VAL A 257 3.65 -7.09 -5.84
N GLU A 258 4.06 -8.31 -6.16
CA GLU A 258 3.18 -9.36 -6.67
C GLU A 258 3.43 -10.67 -5.92
N SER A 259 2.37 -11.33 -5.46
CA SER A 259 2.48 -12.66 -4.86
C SER A 259 2.93 -13.67 -5.90
N ASP A 260 3.81 -14.59 -5.51
CA ASP A 260 4.20 -15.71 -6.37
C ASP A 260 3.15 -16.85 -6.40
N PHE A 261 2.06 -16.67 -5.65
CA PHE A 261 0.90 -17.55 -5.58
C PHE A 261 -0.35 -16.86 -6.10
N ALA A 262 -1.27 -17.64 -6.66
CA ALA A 262 -2.52 -17.11 -7.22
C ALA A 262 -3.56 -16.86 -6.11
N PRO A 263 -4.36 -15.78 -6.22
CA PRO A 263 -5.49 -15.57 -5.34
C PRO A 263 -6.51 -16.71 -5.46
N PRO A 264 -7.17 -17.11 -4.36
CA PRO A 264 -8.20 -18.13 -4.38
C PRO A 264 -9.33 -17.68 -5.32
N ASN A 265 -9.70 -18.57 -6.25
CA ASN A 265 -10.71 -18.27 -7.27
C ASN A 265 -12.09 -18.03 -6.62
N ASN A 266 -12.43 -16.76 -6.36
CA ASN A 266 -13.68 -16.35 -5.72
C ASN A 266 -14.92 -16.77 -6.52
N ASN A 267 -14.79 -16.96 -7.84
CA ASN A 267 -15.88 -17.39 -8.71
C ASN A 267 -16.26 -18.85 -8.46
N ARG A 268 -15.33 -19.68 -7.99
CA ARG A 268 -15.63 -21.06 -7.59
C ARG A 268 -16.46 -21.07 -6.31
N ARG A 269 -16.05 -20.28 -5.31
CA ARG A 269 -16.75 -20.17 -4.02
C ARG A 269 -18.15 -19.57 -4.17
N LYS A 270 -18.31 -18.51 -4.97
CA LYS A 270 -19.62 -17.94 -5.32
C LYS A 270 -20.52 -18.95 -6.05
N ARG A 271 -19.98 -19.72 -7.01
CA ARG A 271 -20.72 -20.80 -7.68
C ARG A 271 -21.21 -21.87 -6.70
N PHE A 272 -20.39 -22.27 -5.73
CA PHE A 272 -20.81 -23.25 -4.71
C PHE A 272 -21.88 -22.69 -3.76
N ILE A 273 -21.81 -21.41 -3.40
CA ILE A 273 -22.83 -20.75 -2.56
C ILE A 273 -24.17 -20.65 -3.32
N ILE A 274 -24.14 -20.25 -4.59
CA ILE A 274 -25.34 -20.15 -5.44
C ILE A 274 -25.94 -21.54 -5.68
N ALA A 275 -25.11 -22.54 -6.00
CA ALA A 275 -25.57 -23.92 -6.18
C ALA A 275 -26.20 -24.48 -4.90
N GLY A 276 -25.58 -24.24 -3.73
CA GLY A 276 -26.14 -24.63 -2.44
C GLY A 276 -27.49 -23.97 -2.15
N ALA A 277 -27.63 -22.68 -2.43
CA ALA A 277 -28.86 -21.93 -2.21
C ALA A 277 -30.04 -22.39 -3.09
N VAL A 278 -29.77 -22.94 -4.28
CA VAL A 278 -30.81 -23.45 -5.20
C VAL A 278 -31.13 -24.93 -4.94
N VAL A 279 -30.12 -25.75 -4.64
CA VAL A 279 -30.31 -27.20 -4.46
C VAL A 279 -30.99 -27.54 -3.14
N LEU A 280 -30.67 -26.82 -2.05
CA LEU A 280 -31.25 -27.12 -0.72
C LEU A 280 -32.78 -26.96 -0.68
N PRO A 281 -33.38 -25.86 -1.17
CA PRO A 281 -34.84 -25.69 -1.19
C PRO A 281 -35.53 -26.70 -2.11
N LEU A 282 -34.96 -26.97 -3.30
CA LEU A 282 -35.52 -27.94 -4.24
C LEU A 282 -35.53 -29.36 -3.65
N PHE A 283 -34.47 -29.73 -2.93
CA PHE A 283 -34.38 -31.03 -2.25
C PHE A 283 -35.41 -31.15 -1.11
N LEU A 284 -35.60 -30.09 -0.32
CA LEU A 284 -36.62 -30.05 0.74
C LEU A 284 -38.04 -30.15 0.17
N ILE A 285 -38.33 -29.47 -0.95
CA ILE A 285 -39.62 -29.58 -1.65
C ILE A 285 -39.83 -31.03 -2.13
N PHE A 286 -38.81 -31.68 -2.67
CA PHE A 286 -38.89 -33.06 -3.13
C PHE A 286 -39.17 -34.05 -1.98
N ILE A 287 -38.53 -33.85 -0.82
CA ILE A 287 -38.80 -34.62 0.40
C ILE A 287 -40.26 -34.42 0.87
N LEU A 288 -40.75 -33.18 0.88
CA LEU A 288 -42.13 -32.88 1.26
C LEU A 288 -43.12 -33.54 0.30
N LEU A 289 -42.93 -33.40 -1.01
CA LEU A 289 -43.79 -34.01 -2.03
C LEU A 289 -43.79 -35.55 -1.93
N SER A 290 -42.61 -36.16 -1.77
CA SER A 290 -42.49 -37.62 -1.61
C SER A 290 -43.15 -38.11 -0.32
N SER A 291 -43.07 -37.35 0.79
CA SER A 291 -43.75 -37.68 2.04
C SER A 291 -45.27 -37.58 1.94
N VAL A 292 -45.79 -36.60 1.19
CA VAL A 292 -47.23 -36.43 0.92
C VAL A 292 -47.74 -37.55 0.00
N TRP A 293 -46.95 -37.93 -1.01
CA TRP A 293 -47.27 -39.07 -1.87
C TRP A 293 -47.25 -40.40 -1.12
N TRP A 294 -46.25 -40.62 -0.26
CA TRP A 294 -46.14 -41.82 0.57
C TRP A 294 -47.32 -41.95 1.55
N LYS A 295 -47.82 -40.83 2.10
CA LYS A 295 -49.00 -40.82 2.97
C LYS A 295 -50.34 -40.93 2.22
N GLY A 296 -50.34 -41.09 0.90
CA GLY A 296 -51.54 -41.47 0.13
C GLY A 296 -52.56 -40.37 -0.13
N TYR A 297 -52.23 -39.10 0.06
CA TYR A 297 -53.17 -37.98 -0.10
C TYR A 297 -53.53 -37.64 -1.57
N LEU A 298 -52.83 -38.20 -2.56
CA LEU A 298 -53.05 -37.94 -4.00
C LEU A 298 -53.47 -39.19 -4.80
N GLY A 299 -53.79 -40.30 -4.14
CA GLY A 299 -54.24 -41.53 -4.77
C GLY A 299 -55.76 -41.58 -4.95
N GLY A 300 -56.27 -41.03 -6.05
CA GLY A 300 -57.68 -41.18 -6.44
C GLY A 300 -58.06 -42.66 -6.62
N ARG A 301 -59.12 -43.11 -5.93
CA ARG A 301 -59.70 -44.44 -6.09
C ARG A 301 -60.21 -44.63 -7.53
N LYS A 302 -59.72 -45.65 -8.24
CA LYS A 302 -60.36 -46.14 -9.47
C LYS A 302 -61.72 -46.78 -9.12
N SER A 303 -62.81 -46.21 -9.62
CA SER A 303 -64.15 -46.81 -9.57
C SER A 303 -64.26 -47.93 -10.61
N ARG A 304 -64.79 -49.09 -10.22
CA ARG A 304 -65.21 -50.17 -11.12
C ARG A 304 -66.68 -49.95 -11.48
N ASP A 305 -66.98 -49.77 -12.75
CA ASP A 305 -68.35 -49.77 -13.27
C ASP A 305 -69.02 -51.15 -13.10
N ARG A 306 -70.24 -51.15 -12.56
CA ARG A 306 -71.24 -52.22 -12.73
C ARG A 306 -72.37 -51.65 -13.58
N GLY A 307 -72.46 -52.11 -14.82
CA GLY A 307 -73.63 -51.88 -15.66
C GLY A 307 -74.84 -52.62 -15.11
N SER A 308 -75.98 -51.92 -15.03
CA SER A 308 -77.31 -52.49 -14.83
C SER A 308 -78.18 -52.22 -16.05
N THR A 309 -78.81 -53.26 -16.59
CA THR A 309 -80.04 -53.20 -17.41
C THR A 309 -80.66 -54.58 -17.27
N ILE A 310 -81.56 -54.78 -16.30
CA ILE A 310 -83.03 -54.73 -16.41
C ILE A 310 -83.54 -55.55 -17.60
N GLY A 311 -84.19 -56.66 -17.28
CA GLY A 311 -84.73 -57.61 -18.26
C GLY A 311 -86.14 -57.27 -18.74
N TRP A 312 -86.63 -58.10 -19.67
CA TRP A 312 -88.05 -58.40 -19.87
C TRP A 312 -88.22 -59.87 -20.26
N HIS A 313 -89.37 -60.36 -19.85
CA HIS A 313 -89.86 -61.73 -19.78
C HIS A 313 -90.82 -62.00 -20.95
N SER A 314 -90.87 -63.25 -21.45
CA SER A 314 -91.96 -63.98 -22.14
C SER A 314 -91.32 -64.97 -23.13
N ASP A 315 -91.80 -66.16 -23.43
CA ASP A 315 -92.79 -67.09 -22.87
C ASP A 315 -92.55 -68.45 -23.59
N CYS A 316 -92.99 -69.51 -22.91
CA CYS A 316 -93.36 -70.87 -23.33
C CYS A 316 -93.08 -71.40 -24.76
N GLY A 317 -92.65 -72.68 -24.79
CA GLY A 317 -92.72 -73.58 -25.94
C GLY A 317 -91.74 -74.73 -25.85
#